data_AF-A0ABD3QJX5-F1
#
_entry.id   AF-A0ABD3QJX5-F1
#
_cell.length_a   1.000
_cell.length_b   1.000
_cell.length_c   1.000
_cell.angle_alpha   90.00
_cell.angle_beta   90.00
_cell.angle_gamma   90.00
#
_symmetry.space_group_name_H-M   'P 1'
#
loop_
_entity.id
_entity.type
_entity.pdbx_description
1 polymer ?
#
loop_
_entity_poly.entity_id
_entity_poly.type
_entity_poly.pdbx_seq_one_letter_code
_entity_poly.pdbx_strand_id
1 'polypeptide(L)'
;MLRLFHLFLLSNAVLAGALSYYHGTDVGSSSATISLQRFSESHVEKYNDIVAESDKSARQQRLEATTRREILARTASSLFIGVSPLGFSPSPSLAADAAVGSVASRGNEEGMVSQPKLASLLKRVPTFAIVDARGVPYFVVGEDAKLTSYFFLSYGEAKRILDVAISSADRAIRETKKEMKAKKVALTKDDEDELGINPWKNARITSVPLDLAVSLASKGKLAGAYFRLASSESDIEDALAADGSDDLPEGKVPLFYVEDMTITDGDEVVSPLYFQKDQLITDYMRQVAKKNTNNAGDRTKISVPPDVKVTELFATITEMIRPGGDDEELKTLRFVAPVDSKTKAEQCRRGEKEPFRLGERLIVL
;
A
#
# COMPACT_ATOMS: atom_id res chain seq x y z
N MET A 1 2.99 13.25 -1.21
CA MET A 1 3.09 12.98 0.24
C MET A 1 4.48 13.24 0.83
N LEU A 2 5.58 12.98 0.10
CA LEU A 2 6.93 13.29 0.60
C LEU A 2 7.36 14.76 0.46
N ARG A 3 6.74 15.55 -0.44
CA ARG A 3 6.95 17.01 -0.41
C ARG A 3 6.59 17.60 0.95
N LEU A 4 5.58 17.08 1.66
CA LEU A 4 5.22 17.54 3.02
C LEU A 4 6.16 17.00 4.11
N PHE A 5 6.64 15.75 4.03
CA PHE A 5 7.58 15.21 5.03
C PHE A 5 9.02 15.73 4.85
N HIS A 6 9.46 15.93 3.59
CA HIS A 6 10.68 16.68 3.28
C HIS A 6 10.50 18.17 3.59
N LEU A 7 9.33 18.78 3.33
CA LEU A 7 9.06 20.14 3.81
C LEU A 7 9.04 20.19 5.33
N PHE A 8 8.66 19.18 6.10
CA PHE A 8 8.68 19.32 7.56
C PHE A 8 10.11 19.31 8.13
N LEU A 9 10.96 18.43 7.59
CA LEU A 9 12.39 18.41 7.96
C LEU A 9 13.21 19.57 7.35
N LEU A 10 12.70 20.23 6.31
CA LEU A 10 13.31 21.43 5.69
C LEU A 10 12.65 22.77 6.08
N SER A 11 11.37 22.82 6.45
CA SER A 11 10.59 24.06 6.69
C SER A 11 10.73 24.56 8.11
N ASN A 12 11.15 23.72 9.06
CA ASN A 12 11.71 24.23 10.32
C ASN A 12 13.13 24.82 10.14
N ALA A 13 13.68 24.82 8.92
CA ALA A 13 14.97 25.44 8.57
C ALA A 13 14.90 26.49 7.45
N VAL A 14 13.74 26.74 6.81
CA VAL A 14 13.62 27.71 5.71
C VAL A 14 12.30 28.47 5.79
N LEU A 15 12.19 29.34 6.79
CA LEU A 15 11.36 30.54 6.68
C LEU A 15 12.24 31.73 6.26
N ALA A 16 12.85 31.63 5.08
CA ALA A 16 13.50 32.74 4.38
C ALA A 16 13.76 32.40 2.89
N GLY A 17 13.02 33.04 1.98
CA GLY A 17 13.52 33.38 0.63
C GLY A 17 12.98 32.61 -0.59
N ALA A 18 12.03 33.26 -1.30
CA ALA A 18 11.96 33.50 -2.76
C ALA A 18 12.18 32.32 -3.75
N LEU A 19 11.19 31.93 -4.59
CA LEU A 19 10.70 32.52 -5.87
C LEU A 19 11.46 32.12 -7.15
N SER A 20 10.71 31.50 -8.08
CA SER A 20 10.74 31.61 -9.56
C SER A 20 11.81 30.86 -10.38
N TYR A 21 11.40 29.93 -11.26
CA TYR A 21 11.22 30.16 -12.71
C TYR A 21 10.82 28.88 -13.50
N TYR A 22 10.03 29.12 -14.55
CA TYR A 22 9.37 28.20 -15.49
C TYR A 22 10.13 28.12 -16.84
N HIS A 23 10.14 26.96 -17.50
CA HIS A 23 10.12 26.69 -18.97
C HIS A 23 10.47 25.21 -19.20
N GLY A 24 9.88 24.40 -20.09
CA GLY A 24 9.00 24.62 -21.23
C GLY A 24 9.55 23.90 -22.48
N THR A 25 8.66 23.22 -23.24
CA THR A 25 8.81 22.57 -24.58
C THR A 25 9.35 21.13 -24.61
N ASP A 26 8.76 20.08 -25.20
CA ASP A 26 7.75 19.77 -26.26
C ASP A 26 8.36 19.21 -27.58
N VAL A 27 7.56 18.35 -28.24
CA VAL A 27 7.55 17.90 -29.65
C VAL A 27 8.19 16.54 -30.01
N GLY A 28 7.40 15.67 -30.67
CA GLY A 28 7.92 14.88 -31.82
C GLY A 28 7.31 13.51 -32.14
N SER A 29 6.22 13.48 -32.91
CA SER A 29 5.51 12.34 -33.55
C SER A 29 6.31 11.59 -34.64
N SER A 30 6.02 10.29 -34.87
CA SER A 30 5.57 9.78 -36.20
C SER A 30 5.27 8.27 -36.26
N SER A 31 4.26 7.99 -37.09
CA SER A 31 3.55 6.73 -37.35
C SER A 31 4.07 6.01 -38.59
N ALA A 32 3.85 4.68 -38.70
CA ALA A 32 3.81 4.00 -40.01
C ALA A 32 2.93 2.72 -39.96
N THR A 33 2.00 2.65 -40.91
CA THR A 33 0.98 1.62 -41.12
C THR A 33 1.36 0.76 -42.34
N ILE A 34 1.28 -0.57 -42.27
CA ILE A 34 1.30 -1.50 -43.43
C ILE A 34 0.44 -2.72 -43.05
N SER A 35 -0.80 -2.83 -43.55
CA SER A 35 -1.27 -3.49 -44.79
C SER A 35 -1.54 -4.99 -44.66
N LEU A 36 -2.80 -5.35 -44.88
CA LEU A 36 -3.46 -6.66 -44.75
C LEU A 36 -3.39 -7.42 -46.08
N GLN A 37 -3.07 -8.71 -46.05
CA GLN A 37 -3.29 -9.63 -47.17
C GLN A 37 -4.06 -10.88 -46.72
N ARG A 38 -5.15 -11.14 -47.45
CA ARG A 38 -6.06 -12.29 -47.36
C ARG A 38 -5.50 -13.51 -48.08
N PHE A 39 -5.79 -14.71 -47.58
CA PHE A 39 -6.00 -16.02 -48.26
C PHE A 39 -6.25 -17.04 -47.11
N SER A 40 -7.09 -18.07 -47.14
CA SER A 40 -8.06 -18.64 -48.08
C SER A 40 -8.93 -19.61 -47.27
N GLU A 41 -10.24 -19.67 -47.54
CA GLU A 41 -11.21 -20.60 -46.93
C GLU A 41 -11.10 -22.00 -47.56
N SER A 42 -10.84 -23.05 -46.76
CA SER A 42 -11.21 -24.44 -47.09
C SER A 42 -10.88 -25.44 -45.97
N HIS A 43 -11.29 -25.20 -44.72
CA HIS A 43 -11.22 -26.22 -43.64
C HIS A 43 -12.39 -26.09 -42.64
N VAL A 44 -13.59 -25.70 -43.12
CA VAL A 44 -14.65 -25.19 -42.24
C VAL A 44 -15.53 -26.26 -41.58
N GLU A 45 -15.65 -27.48 -42.09
CA GLU A 45 -16.71 -28.38 -41.55
C GLU A 45 -16.27 -29.34 -40.45
N LYS A 46 -14.97 -29.54 -40.22
CA LYS A 46 -14.47 -30.41 -39.12
C LYS A 46 -13.95 -29.65 -37.89
N TYR A 47 -13.91 -28.31 -37.98
CA TYR A 47 -13.55 -27.41 -36.89
C TYR A 47 -14.78 -26.96 -36.08
N ASN A 48 -15.99 -27.01 -36.63
CA ASN A 48 -17.17 -26.41 -36.00
C ASN A 48 -17.63 -27.10 -34.71
N ASP A 49 -17.43 -28.41 -34.55
CA ASP A 49 -17.83 -29.10 -33.30
C ASP A 49 -16.84 -28.85 -32.16
N ILE A 50 -15.53 -28.78 -32.45
CA ILE A 50 -14.50 -28.44 -31.44
C ILE A 50 -14.52 -26.93 -31.13
N VAL A 51 -14.82 -26.09 -32.12
CA VAL A 51 -15.01 -24.65 -31.93
C VAL A 51 -16.30 -24.36 -31.18
N ALA A 52 -17.39 -25.12 -31.36
CA ALA A 52 -18.63 -24.88 -30.60
C ALA A 52 -18.48 -25.22 -29.11
N GLU A 53 -17.64 -26.19 -28.74
CA GLU A 53 -17.39 -26.56 -27.34
C GLU A 53 -16.32 -25.67 -26.69
N SER A 54 -15.30 -25.28 -27.46
CA SER A 54 -14.34 -24.23 -27.08
C SER A 54 -15.00 -22.85 -26.97
N ASP A 55 -15.94 -22.50 -27.86
CA ASP A 55 -16.69 -21.24 -27.82
C ASP A 55 -17.72 -21.23 -26.69
N LYS A 56 -18.27 -22.38 -26.29
CA LYS A 56 -19.11 -22.45 -25.08
C LYS A 56 -18.28 -22.23 -23.82
N SER A 57 -17.13 -22.89 -23.71
CA SER A 57 -16.18 -22.67 -22.60
C SER A 57 -15.62 -21.24 -22.59
N ALA A 58 -15.26 -20.70 -23.75
CA ALA A 58 -14.76 -19.33 -23.91
C ALA A 58 -15.87 -18.28 -23.76
N ARG A 59 -17.13 -18.57 -24.10
CA ARG A 59 -18.29 -17.71 -23.80
C ARG A 59 -18.63 -17.76 -22.33
N GLN A 60 -18.48 -18.90 -21.66
CA GLN A 60 -18.70 -19.02 -20.21
C GLN A 60 -17.58 -18.34 -19.42
N GLN A 61 -16.31 -18.49 -19.84
CA GLN A 61 -15.18 -17.71 -19.34
C GLN A 61 -15.28 -16.22 -19.69
N ARG A 62 -15.80 -15.85 -20.87
CA ARG A 62 -16.08 -14.45 -21.22
C ARG A 62 -17.23 -13.89 -20.40
N LEU A 63 -18.28 -14.66 -20.13
CA LEU A 63 -19.41 -14.24 -19.29
C LEU A 63 -18.94 -14.03 -17.84
N GLU A 64 -18.15 -14.97 -17.29
CA GLU A 64 -17.49 -14.81 -15.98
C GLU A 64 -16.55 -13.59 -15.97
N ALA A 65 -15.74 -13.40 -17.02
CA ALA A 65 -14.86 -12.23 -17.15
C ALA A 65 -15.61 -10.91 -17.39
N THR A 66 -16.83 -10.95 -17.94
CA THR A 66 -17.67 -9.76 -18.12
C THR A 66 -18.26 -9.33 -16.77
N THR A 67 -18.59 -10.28 -15.89
CA THR A 67 -18.95 -10.00 -14.49
C THR A 67 -17.76 -9.45 -13.69
N ARG A 68 -16.54 -9.97 -13.92
CA ARG A 68 -15.28 -9.46 -13.32
C ARG A 68 -15.03 -7.98 -13.58
N ARG A 69 -15.40 -7.48 -14.77
CA ARG A 69 -15.18 -6.10 -15.21
C ARG A 69 -16.06 -5.05 -14.54
N GLU A 70 -17.24 -5.44 -14.03
CA GLU A 70 -18.20 -4.46 -13.53
C GLU A 70 -18.03 -4.16 -12.04
N ILE A 71 -17.33 -5.02 -11.28
CA ILE A 71 -17.39 -5.04 -9.81
C ILE A 71 -16.17 -4.35 -9.18
N LEU A 72 -14.95 -4.65 -9.62
CA LEU A 72 -13.74 -3.92 -9.18
C LEU A 72 -13.69 -2.47 -9.71
N ALA A 73 -14.29 -2.24 -10.88
CA ALA A 73 -14.47 -0.90 -11.44
C ALA A 73 -15.46 -0.04 -10.63
N ARG A 74 -16.41 -0.64 -9.90
CA ARG A 74 -17.33 0.08 -9.00
C ARG A 74 -16.62 0.60 -7.75
N THR A 75 -15.62 -0.11 -7.25
CA THR A 75 -14.76 0.37 -6.15
C THR A 75 -13.91 1.56 -6.59
N ALA A 76 -13.34 1.50 -7.80
CA ALA A 76 -12.60 2.62 -8.40
C ALA A 76 -13.51 3.84 -8.70
N SER A 77 -14.73 3.62 -9.19
CA SER A 77 -15.68 4.69 -9.55
C SER A 77 -16.32 5.41 -8.35
N SER A 78 -16.22 4.84 -7.14
CA SER A 78 -16.78 5.45 -5.92
C SER A 78 -15.84 6.47 -5.23
N LEU A 79 -14.62 6.64 -5.73
CA LEU A 79 -13.62 7.52 -5.13
C LEU A 79 -13.84 9.03 -5.40
N PHE A 80 -14.72 9.42 -6.33
CA PHE A 80 -14.88 10.83 -6.72
C PHE A 80 -16.31 11.27 -7.03
N ILE A 81 -17.24 11.11 -6.09
CA ILE A 81 -18.47 11.92 -6.08
C ILE A 81 -18.48 12.83 -4.85
N GLY A 82 -18.60 14.12 -5.13
CA GLY A 82 -18.39 15.21 -4.18
C GLY A 82 -19.32 15.23 -2.96
N VAL A 83 -18.73 15.76 -1.89
CA VAL A 83 -19.31 16.46 -0.73
C VAL A 83 -20.84 16.41 -0.59
N SER A 84 -21.32 15.64 0.39
CA SER A 84 -22.43 16.00 1.28
C SER A 84 -22.33 15.23 2.61
N PRO A 85 -22.63 15.84 3.78
CA PRO A 85 -22.32 15.27 5.08
C PRO A 85 -23.48 14.39 5.56
N LEU A 86 -23.38 13.08 5.33
CA LEU A 86 -24.11 12.11 6.14
C LEU A 86 -23.10 11.14 6.72
N GLY A 87 -22.85 11.30 8.01
CA GLY A 87 -21.84 10.57 8.76
C GLY A 87 -22.10 9.07 8.72
N PHE A 88 -21.26 8.36 7.99
CA PHE A 88 -20.95 6.96 8.25
C PHE A 88 -19.51 6.89 8.71
N SER A 89 -19.33 7.03 10.03
CA SER A 89 -18.10 6.56 10.68
C SER A 89 -18.06 5.05 10.51
N PRO A 90 -16.96 4.45 10.03
CA PRO A 90 -16.80 3.01 10.08
C PRO A 90 -16.84 2.58 11.56
N SER A 91 -17.78 1.69 11.87
CA SER A 91 -17.94 1.11 13.20
C SER A 91 -16.69 0.28 13.53
N PRO A 92 -15.98 0.55 14.64
CA PRO A 92 -14.81 -0.24 15.00
C PRO A 92 -15.29 -1.55 15.60
N SER A 93 -15.13 -2.65 14.87
CA SER A 93 -15.19 -4.01 15.45
C SER A 93 -13.90 -4.74 15.09
N LEU A 94 -12.82 -4.36 15.78
CA LEU A 94 -11.56 -5.10 15.85
C LEU A 94 -11.01 -4.98 17.28
N ALA A 95 -11.50 -5.86 18.16
CA ALA A 95 -10.71 -6.79 18.99
C ALA A 95 -11.47 -7.21 20.28
N ALA A 96 -11.50 -8.53 20.49
CA ALA A 96 -11.46 -9.24 21.78
C ALA A 96 -12.28 -8.69 22.97
N ASP A 97 -13.41 -9.35 23.25
CA ASP A 97 -13.63 -9.89 24.60
C ASP A 97 -14.57 -11.10 24.54
N ALA A 98 -14.14 -12.21 25.15
CA ALA A 98 -14.97 -13.39 25.35
C ALA A 98 -15.66 -13.26 26.72
N ALA A 99 -16.91 -12.79 26.75
CA ALA A 99 -17.78 -12.95 27.92
C ALA A 99 -19.27 -12.92 27.52
N VAL A 100 -19.85 -14.12 27.56
CA VAL A 100 -21.25 -14.50 27.86
C VAL A 100 -22.30 -13.37 27.93
N GLY A 101 -23.33 -13.44 27.06
CA GLY A 101 -24.59 -12.73 27.27
C GLY A 101 -25.50 -12.71 26.03
N SER A 102 -26.38 -13.69 25.91
CA SER A 102 -27.32 -13.82 24.78
C SER A 102 -28.32 -12.65 24.73
N VAL A 103 -28.42 -11.97 23.58
CA VAL A 103 -29.63 -11.26 23.14
C VAL A 103 -29.82 -11.53 21.64
N ALA A 104 -31.06 -11.87 21.30
CA ALA A 104 -31.49 -12.58 20.11
C ALA A 104 -31.22 -11.89 18.75
N SER A 105 -30.76 -12.71 17.81
CA SER A 105 -31.09 -12.76 16.37
C SER A 105 -31.60 -11.48 15.71
N ARG A 106 -30.66 -10.66 15.22
CA ARG A 106 -30.74 -10.10 13.86
C ARG A 106 -29.78 -10.93 13.02
N GLY A 107 -30.23 -11.39 11.85
CA GLY A 107 -29.46 -12.28 10.96
C GLY A 107 -28.00 -11.85 10.92
N ASN A 108 -27.13 -12.72 11.43
CA ASN A 108 -25.69 -12.50 11.46
C ASN A 108 -25.19 -12.76 10.04
N GLU A 109 -25.56 -11.88 9.11
CA GLU A 109 -25.06 -11.90 7.75
C GLU A 109 -23.58 -11.55 7.82
N GLU A 110 -22.77 -12.59 7.96
CA GLU A 110 -21.33 -12.49 7.90
C GLU A 110 -20.95 -11.97 6.50
N GLY A 111 -19.94 -11.09 6.42
CA GLY A 111 -19.42 -10.63 5.14
C GLY A 111 -18.84 -11.78 4.31
N MET A 112 -18.46 -11.49 3.07
CA MET A 112 -17.90 -12.50 2.15
C MET A 112 -16.68 -13.23 2.73
N VAL A 113 -15.93 -12.55 3.59
CA VAL A 113 -14.79 -13.09 4.33
C VAL A 113 -15.00 -12.86 5.82
N SER A 114 -14.93 -13.93 6.61
CA SER A 114 -14.97 -13.84 8.07
C SER A 114 -13.82 -13.01 8.63
N GLN A 115 -14.06 -12.27 9.71
CA GLN A 115 -13.01 -11.45 10.35
C GLN A 115 -11.75 -12.26 10.72
N PRO A 116 -11.83 -13.49 11.26
CA PRO A 116 -10.66 -14.31 11.54
C PRO A 116 -9.88 -14.71 10.27
N LYS A 117 -10.60 -15.00 9.17
CA LYS A 117 -9.97 -15.30 7.87
C LYS A 117 -9.24 -14.07 7.35
N LEU A 118 -9.87 -12.89 7.37
CA LEU A 118 -9.24 -11.63 6.97
C LEU A 118 -7.99 -11.32 7.79
N ALA A 119 -8.05 -11.45 9.13
CA ALA A 119 -6.89 -11.24 9.98
C ALA A 119 -5.74 -12.19 9.61
N SER A 120 -6.05 -13.45 9.30
CA SER A 120 -5.06 -14.43 8.85
C SER A 120 -4.44 -14.10 7.49
N LEU A 121 -5.20 -13.48 6.58
CA LEU A 121 -4.69 -12.99 5.30
C LEU A 121 -3.73 -11.82 5.50
N LEU A 122 -4.12 -10.82 6.31
CA LEU A 122 -3.32 -9.64 6.57
C LEU A 122 -2.04 -9.97 7.35
N LYS A 123 -2.08 -10.90 8.31
CA LYS A 123 -0.89 -11.35 9.07
C LYS A 123 0.29 -11.81 8.22
N ARG A 124 0.04 -12.25 6.98
CA ARG A 124 1.09 -12.72 6.05
C ARG A 124 1.93 -11.60 5.46
N VAL A 125 1.43 -10.37 5.54
CA VAL A 125 2.11 -9.18 5.03
C VAL A 125 2.78 -8.47 6.22
N PRO A 126 4.11 -8.42 6.27
CA PRO A 126 4.81 -7.61 7.26
C PRO A 126 4.76 -6.14 6.88
N THR A 127 4.63 -5.29 7.90
CA THR A 127 4.89 -3.86 7.87
C THR A 127 6.06 -3.55 8.80
N PHE A 128 6.52 -2.29 8.79
CA PHE A 128 7.70 -1.86 9.54
C PHE A 128 7.39 -0.60 10.34
N ALA A 129 7.85 -0.54 11.58
CA ALA A 129 7.71 0.64 12.44
C ALA A 129 9.09 1.09 12.93
N ILE A 130 9.25 2.40 13.17
CA ILE A 130 10.44 2.97 13.79
C ILE A 130 10.19 3.07 15.30
N VAL A 131 11.06 2.42 16.08
CA VAL A 131 10.93 2.27 17.53
C VAL A 131 12.27 2.49 18.23
N ASP A 132 12.27 2.74 19.53
CA ASP A 132 13.50 2.75 20.32
C ASP A 132 14.05 1.33 20.58
N ALA A 133 15.15 1.25 21.32
CA ALA A 133 15.72 -0.03 21.75
C ALA A 133 14.71 -0.93 22.50
N ARG A 134 13.75 -0.35 23.21
CA ARG A 134 12.72 -1.06 23.99
C ARG A 134 11.46 -1.40 23.18
N GLY A 135 11.40 -1.00 21.91
CA GLY A 135 10.25 -1.24 21.04
C GLY A 135 9.14 -0.20 21.16
N VAL A 136 9.39 0.94 21.82
CA VAL A 136 8.43 2.04 21.94
C VAL A 136 8.39 2.83 20.62
N PRO A 137 7.21 3.02 20.01
CA PRO A 137 7.08 3.73 18.75
C PRO A 137 7.35 5.23 18.88
N TYR A 138 7.98 5.77 17.85
CA TYR A 138 8.08 7.20 17.63
C TYR A 138 6.77 7.73 17.04
N PHE A 139 6.36 8.88 17.56
CA PHE A 139 5.26 9.68 17.07
C PHE A 139 5.80 11.05 16.68
N VAL A 140 5.35 11.53 15.53
CA VAL A 140 5.69 12.85 15.01
C VAL A 140 4.43 13.70 14.92
N VAL A 141 4.57 15.00 15.10
CA VAL A 141 3.46 15.93 14.92
C VAL A 141 3.38 16.28 13.43
N GLY A 142 2.29 15.87 12.77
CA GLY A 142 2.02 16.23 11.38
C GLY A 142 1.66 17.71 11.22
N GLU A 143 1.60 18.19 9.97
CA GLU A 143 1.20 19.57 9.64
C GLU A 143 -0.20 19.92 10.15
N ASP A 144 -1.07 18.91 10.26
CA ASP A 144 -2.41 19.00 10.81
C ASP A 144 -2.43 19.01 12.36
N ALA A 145 -1.27 19.20 12.99
CA ALA A 145 -1.02 19.11 14.42
C ALA A 145 -1.44 17.75 15.04
N LYS A 146 -1.55 16.70 14.22
CA LYS A 146 -1.86 15.35 14.71
C LYS A 146 -0.59 14.60 15.07
N LEU A 147 -0.58 14.08 16.30
CA LEU A 147 0.45 13.17 16.77
C LEU A 147 0.26 11.81 16.09
N THR A 148 1.17 11.43 15.20
CA THR A 148 1.00 10.29 14.29
C THR A 148 2.20 9.34 14.36
N SER A 149 1.93 8.04 14.43
CA SER A 149 2.94 6.99 14.23
C SER A 149 2.65 6.23 12.92
N TYR A 150 3.71 5.78 12.26
CA TYR A 150 3.63 5.22 10.92
C TYR A 150 4.04 3.74 10.91
N PHE A 151 3.28 2.96 10.16
CA PHE A 151 3.61 1.61 9.73
C PHE A 151 3.94 1.64 8.24
N PHE A 152 5.20 1.49 7.91
CA PHE A 152 5.69 1.49 6.54
C PHE A 152 5.44 0.13 5.89
N LEU A 153 4.95 0.14 4.66
CA LEU A 153 4.72 -1.09 3.89
C LEU A 153 6.02 -1.72 3.40
N SER A 154 7.09 -0.92 3.21
CA SER A 154 8.39 -1.42 2.80
C SER A 154 9.50 -1.09 3.82
N TYR A 155 10.44 -2.01 3.99
CA TYR A 155 11.59 -1.79 4.86
C TYR A 155 12.51 -0.68 4.34
N GLY A 156 12.68 -0.62 3.01
CA GLY A 156 13.49 0.40 2.36
C GLY A 156 13.01 1.81 2.69
N GLU A 157 11.70 2.01 2.68
CA GLU A 157 11.10 3.30 3.03
C GLU A 157 11.26 3.63 4.51
N ALA A 158 10.98 2.68 5.41
CA ALA A 158 11.23 2.86 6.84
C ALA A 158 12.70 3.27 7.13
N LYS A 159 13.65 2.62 6.44
CA LYS A 159 15.07 2.92 6.57
C LYS A 159 15.42 4.31 6.03
N ARG A 160 14.92 4.64 4.85
CA ARG A 160 15.15 5.95 4.24
C ARG A 160 14.64 7.07 5.14
N ILE A 161 13.44 6.94 5.69
CA ILE A 161 12.86 7.91 6.63
C ILE A 161 13.69 8.01 7.92
N LEU A 162 14.12 6.88 8.48
CA LEU A 162 14.98 6.88 9.66
C LEU A 162 16.32 7.59 9.40
N ASP A 163 16.98 7.30 8.27
CA ASP A 163 18.25 7.94 7.91
C ASP A 163 18.09 9.46 7.72
N VAL A 164 16.98 9.89 7.09
CA VAL A 164 16.65 11.31 6.91
C VAL A 164 16.34 11.98 8.27
N ALA A 165 15.62 11.31 9.17
CA ALA A 165 15.33 11.83 10.51
C ALA A 165 16.60 12.00 11.35
N ILE A 166 17.51 11.01 11.33
CA ILE A 166 18.81 11.09 12.01
C ILE A 166 19.62 12.27 11.47
N SER A 167 19.80 12.35 10.16
CA SER A 167 20.63 13.39 9.53
C SER A 167 20.05 14.80 9.72
N SER A 168 18.73 14.94 9.67
CA SER A 168 18.04 16.21 9.88
C SER A 168 18.15 16.68 11.34
N ALA A 169 17.97 15.77 12.30
CA ALA A 169 18.16 16.09 13.71
C ALA A 169 19.63 16.46 14.03
N ASP A 170 20.60 15.72 13.48
CA ASP A 170 22.03 16.07 13.64
C ASP A 170 22.36 17.44 13.06
N ARG A 171 21.73 17.80 11.93
CA ARG A 171 21.88 19.11 11.30
C ARG A 171 21.27 20.20 12.19
N ALA A 172 20.04 20.04 12.65
CA ALA A 172 19.36 21.00 13.52
C ALA A 172 20.14 21.24 14.82
N ILE A 173 20.59 20.17 15.48
CA ILE A 173 21.44 20.26 16.69
C ILE A 173 22.71 21.07 16.40
N ARG A 174 23.35 20.84 15.25
CA ARG A 174 24.57 21.56 14.85
C ARG A 174 24.31 23.04 14.57
N GLU A 175 23.21 23.37 13.90
CA GLU A 175 22.81 24.74 13.59
C GLU A 175 22.44 25.51 14.87
N THR A 176 21.64 24.92 15.77
CA THR A 176 21.31 25.51 17.08
C THR A 176 22.56 25.75 17.92
N LYS A 177 23.50 24.79 17.97
CA LYS A 177 24.78 24.97 18.67
C LYS A 177 25.63 26.10 18.07
N LYS A 178 25.59 26.31 16.75
CA LYS A 178 26.29 27.42 16.09
C LYS A 178 25.62 28.76 16.42
N GLU A 179 24.30 28.84 16.37
CA GLU A 179 23.56 30.07 16.70
C GLU A 179 23.73 30.50 18.15
N MET A 180 23.65 29.58 19.10
CA MET A 180 23.84 29.87 20.53
C MET A 180 25.23 30.41 20.82
N LYS A 181 26.27 29.84 20.17
CA LYS A 181 27.64 30.35 20.23
C LYS A 181 27.76 31.74 19.61
N ALA A 182 27.11 31.99 18.48
CA ALA A 182 27.12 33.30 17.83
C ALA A 182 26.41 34.39 18.67
N LYS A 183 25.33 34.03 19.37
CA LYS A 183 24.57 34.92 20.26
C LYS A 183 25.23 35.12 21.64
N LYS A 184 26.41 34.53 21.89
CA LYS A 184 27.12 34.53 23.19
C LYS A 184 26.22 34.12 24.37
N VAL A 185 25.24 33.26 24.12
CA VAL A 185 24.42 32.70 25.19
C VAL A 185 25.30 31.70 25.94
N ALA A 186 25.50 31.94 27.23
CA ALA A 186 26.20 30.98 28.08
C ALA A 186 25.31 29.75 28.23
N LEU A 187 25.64 28.67 27.52
CA LEU A 187 25.01 27.38 27.71
C LEU A 187 25.53 26.80 29.04
N THR A 188 24.61 26.40 29.91
CA THR A 188 25.00 25.54 31.03
C THR A 188 25.37 24.17 30.48
N LYS A 189 26.13 23.39 31.25
CA LYS A 189 26.50 22.03 30.85
C LYS A 189 25.27 21.15 30.63
N ASP A 190 24.24 21.35 31.43
CA ASP A 190 22.95 20.65 31.32
C ASP A 190 22.23 21.01 30.01
N ASP A 191 22.27 22.29 29.58
CA ASP A 191 21.72 22.70 28.27
C ASP A 191 22.47 22.06 27.09
N GLU A 192 23.80 21.92 27.18
CA GLU A 192 24.59 21.27 26.13
C GLU A 192 24.30 19.77 26.00
N ASP A 193 24.01 19.12 27.13
CA ASP A 193 23.67 17.72 27.23
C ASP A 193 22.22 17.47 26.73
N GLU A 194 21.25 18.33 27.04
CA GLU A 194 19.87 18.21 26.54
C GLU A 194 19.71 18.60 25.07
N LEU A 195 20.33 19.70 24.61
CA LEU A 195 20.31 20.11 23.19
C LEU A 195 21.13 19.19 22.29
N GLY A 196 21.96 18.31 22.86
CA GLY A 196 22.93 17.49 22.14
C GLY A 196 22.44 16.11 21.70
N ILE A 197 21.30 15.64 22.20
CA ILE A 197 20.89 14.24 22.02
C ILE A 197 19.92 14.14 20.84
N ASN A 198 20.40 13.53 19.76
CA ASN A 198 19.55 13.16 18.63
C ASN A 198 18.63 11.99 19.05
N PRO A 199 17.29 12.20 19.11
CA PRO A 199 16.36 11.18 19.59
C PRO A 199 16.29 9.96 18.66
N TRP A 200 16.67 10.10 17.39
CA TRP A 200 16.62 9.05 16.38
C TRP A 200 17.86 8.16 16.35
N LYS A 201 18.95 8.56 17.02
CA LYS A 201 20.25 7.88 16.92
C LYS A 201 20.23 6.44 17.44
N ASN A 202 19.36 6.15 18.41
CA ASN A 202 19.15 4.82 18.97
C ASN A 202 17.86 4.16 18.46
N ALA A 203 17.19 4.77 17.49
CA ALA A 203 16.01 4.19 16.88
C ALA A 203 16.40 3.01 15.99
N ARG A 204 15.49 2.05 15.88
CA ARG A 204 15.61 0.85 15.05
C ARG A 204 14.29 0.60 14.34
N ILE A 205 14.36 -0.24 13.32
CA ILE A 205 13.18 -0.69 12.59
C ILE A 205 12.76 -2.05 13.14
N THR A 206 11.47 -2.18 13.46
CA THR A 206 10.85 -3.43 13.88
C THR A 206 9.78 -3.87 12.90
N SER A 207 9.48 -5.17 12.84
CA SER A 207 8.41 -5.68 12.00
C SER A 207 7.11 -5.84 12.77
N VAL A 208 6.01 -5.41 12.16
CA VAL A 208 4.65 -5.47 12.72
C VAL A 208 3.75 -6.11 11.66
N PRO A 209 2.90 -7.09 12.00
CA PRO A 209 2.03 -7.69 10.99
C PRO A 209 0.95 -6.70 10.55
N LEU A 210 0.54 -6.76 9.27
CA LEU A 210 -0.39 -5.81 8.68
C LEU A 210 -1.77 -5.82 9.35
N ASP A 211 -2.22 -6.95 9.91
CA ASP A 211 -3.50 -7.01 10.63
C ASP A 211 -3.53 -6.07 11.84
N LEU A 212 -2.43 -6.01 12.60
CA LEU A 212 -2.28 -5.09 13.71
C LEU A 212 -2.19 -3.64 13.22
N ALA A 213 -1.39 -3.38 12.17
CA ALA A 213 -1.24 -2.05 11.61
C ALA A 213 -2.55 -1.49 11.05
N VAL A 214 -3.32 -2.30 10.32
CA VAL A 214 -4.68 -1.97 9.81
C VAL A 214 -5.63 -1.72 10.97
N SER A 215 -5.65 -2.58 11.99
CA SER A 215 -6.51 -2.42 13.17
C SER A 215 -6.26 -1.09 13.87
N LEU A 216 -4.99 -0.71 14.05
CA LEU A 216 -4.61 0.56 14.67
C LEU A 216 -4.94 1.76 13.78
N ALA A 217 -4.66 1.67 12.47
CA ALA A 217 -4.93 2.75 11.52
C ALA A 217 -6.44 3.00 11.32
N SER A 218 -7.27 1.96 11.43
CA SER A 218 -8.73 2.05 11.26
C SER A 218 -9.45 2.63 12.48
N LYS A 219 -8.84 2.59 13.67
CA LYS A 219 -9.45 3.10 14.92
C LYS A 219 -9.50 4.63 15.00
N GLY A 220 -8.89 5.33 14.06
CA GLY A 220 -8.79 6.79 14.11
C GLY A 220 -7.89 7.25 15.25
N LYS A 221 -8.41 8.10 16.15
CA LYS A 221 -7.65 8.63 17.29
C LYS A 221 -7.66 7.64 18.45
N LEU A 222 -6.51 7.02 18.72
CA LEU A 222 -6.30 6.13 19.85
C LEU A 222 -5.37 6.78 20.88
N ALA A 223 -5.84 6.93 22.12
CA ALA A 223 -5.07 7.52 23.24
C ALA A 223 -4.42 8.88 22.91
N GLY A 224 -5.11 9.70 22.11
CA GLY A 224 -4.62 11.03 21.72
C GLY A 224 -3.78 11.06 20.44
N ALA A 225 -3.48 9.91 19.84
CA ALA A 225 -2.60 9.81 18.68
C ALA A 225 -3.27 9.03 17.53
N TYR A 226 -2.69 9.13 16.34
CA TYR A 226 -3.13 8.45 15.14
C TYR A 226 -2.09 7.44 14.68
N PHE A 227 -2.56 6.40 14.00
CA PHE A 227 -1.70 5.44 13.32
C PHE A 227 -2.02 5.49 11.84
N ARG A 228 -0.98 5.42 11.00
CA ARG A 228 -1.12 5.46 9.55
C ARG A 228 -0.31 4.36 8.90
N LEU A 229 -0.83 3.82 7.80
CA LEU A 229 -0.03 3.03 6.87
C LEU A 229 0.65 3.99 5.89
N ALA A 230 1.93 3.75 5.64
CA ALA A 230 2.73 4.54 4.72
C ALA A 230 3.24 3.66 3.58
N SER A 231 2.72 3.92 2.38
CA SER A 231 3.24 3.38 1.12
C SER A 231 4.54 4.06 0.74
N SER A 232 5.35 3.41 -0.10
CA SER A 232 6.52 4.09 -0.64
C SER A 232 6.10 5.19 -1.62
N GLU A 233 6.95 6.21 -1.79
CA GLU A 233 6.69 7.31 -2.72
C GLU A 233 6.52 6.80 -4.16
N SER A 234 7.35 5.84 -4.59
CA SER A 234 7.24 5.23 -5.91
C SER A 234 5.91 4.50 -6.12
N ASP A 235 5.43 3.77 -5.10
CA ASP A 235 4.14 3.07 -5.20
C ASP A 235 2.96 4.05 -5.29
N ILE A 236 3.06 5.23 -4.67
CA ILE A 236 2.03 6.27 -4.79
C ILE A 236 2.05 6.87 -6.21
N GLU A 237 3.23 7.26 -6.71
CA GLU A 237 3.38 7.81 -8.06
C GLU A 237 2.89 6.82 -9.14
N ASP A 238 3.21 5.55 -8.98
CA ASP A 238 2.76 4.48 -9.86
C ASP A 238 1.24 4.28 -9.86
N ALA A 239 0.60 4.45 -8.69
CA ALA A 239 -0.85 4.36 -8.56
C ALA A 239 -1.54 5.54 -9.24
N LEU A 240 -1.06 6.76 -9.01
CA LEU A 240 -1.59 7.97 -9.65
C LEU A 240 -1.44 7.90 -11.17
N ALA A 241 -0.29 7.42 -11.66
CA ALA A 241 -0.06 7.24 -13.09
C ALA A 241 -0.97 6.18 -13.73
N ALA A 242 -1.34 5.13 -13.00
CA ALA A 242 -2.20 4.06 -13.50
C ALA A 242 -3.70 4.41 -13.44
N ASP A 243 -4.13 5.11 -12.39
CA ASP A 243 -5.53 5.53 -12.20
C ASP A 243 -5.87 6.83 -12.94
N GLY A 244 -4.86 7.65 -13.27
CA GLY A 244 -5.02 8.95 -13.90
C GLY A 244 -5.52 10.03 -12.93
N SER A 245 -5.42 9.80 -11.62
CA SER A 245 -5.77 10.74 -10.58
C SER A 245 -4.60 11.66 -10.21
N ASP A 246 -4.93 12.89 -9.79
CA ASP A 246 -3.92 13.89 -9.42
C ASP A 246 -3.39 13.71 -7.99
N ASP A 247 -4.16 13.06 -7.11
CA ASP A 247 -3.80 12.87 -5.71
C ASP A 247 -4.43 11.59 -5.11
N LEU A 248 -3.70 10.99 -4.16
CA LEU A 248 -4.15 9.84 -3.39
C LEU A 248 -4.45 10.33 -1.97
N PRO A 249 -5.69 10.18 -1.47
CA PRO A 249 -6.05 10.70 -0.17
C PRO A 249 -5.12 10.20 0.95
N GLU A 250 -4.85 11.07 1.92
CA GLU A 250 -3.88 10.80 2.99
C GLU A 250 -4.23 9.51 3.78
N GLY A 251 -3.23 8.63 3.93
CA GLY A 251 -3.35 7.38 4.66
C GLY A 251 -4.04 6.24 3.90
N LYS A 252 -4.35 6.44 2.61
CA LYS A 252 -4.78 5.37 1.71
C LYS A 252 -3.59 4.56 1.21
N VAL A 253 -3.82 3.29 0.93
CA VAL A 253 -2.79 2.37 0.45
C VAL A 253 -3.22 1.80 -0.90
N PRO A 254 -2.48 2.12 -1.99
CA PRO A 254 -2.80 1.57 -3.29
C PRO A 254 -2.42 0.09 -3.35
N LEU A 255 -3.20 -0.67 -4.10
CA LEU A 255 -2.98 -2.06 -4.43
C LEU A 255 -3.11 -2.23 -5.94
N PHE A 256 -2.17 -2.94 -6.53
CA PHE A 256 -2.08 -3.16 -7.96
C PHE A 256 -2.53 -4.57 -8.33
N TYR A 257 -3.26 -4.69 -9.43
CA TYR A 257 -3.66 -5.98 -9.99
C TYR A 257 -3.77 -5.91 -11.51
N VAL A 258 -3.84 -7.09 -12.14
CA VAL A 258 -4.17 -7.25 -13.55
C VAL A 258 -5.42 -8.11 -13.62
N GLU A 259 -6.41 -7.70 -14.41
CA GLU A 259 -7.63 -8.49 -14.61
C GLU A 259 -7.30 -9.91 -15.07
N ASP A 260 -8.01 -10.90 -14.51
CA ASP A 260 -7.86 -12.33 -14.81
C ASP A 260 -6.49 -12.95 -14.46
N MET A 261 -5.59 -12.20 -13.82
CA MET A 261 -4.34 -12.76 -13.30
C MET A 261 -4.62 -13.60 -12.06
N THR A 262 -4.08 -14.81 -12.03
CA THR A 262 -4.14 -15.70 -10.87
C THR A 262 -2.76 -16.24 -10.52
N ILE A 263 -2.54 -16.48 -9.24
CA ILE A 263 -1.35 -17.16 -8.72
C ILE A 263 -1.76 -18.40 -7.94
N THR A 264 -0.81 -19.33 -7.78
CA THR A 264 -0.99 -20.51 -6.93
C THR A 264 -0.37 -20.21 -5.56
N ASP A 265 -1.17 -20.29 -4.50
CA ASP A 265 -0.74 -20.17 -3.09
C ASP A 265 -1.01 -21.48 -2.36
N GLY A 266 0.01 -22.35 -2.31
CA GLY A 266 -0.17 -23.74 -1.89
C GLY A 266 -0.97 -24.53 -2.93
N ASP A 267 -2.13 -25.04 -2.54
CA ASP A 267 -3.03 -25.79 -3.43
C ASP A 267 -4.17 -24.91 -4.00
N GLU A 268 -4.24 -23.64 -3.60
CA GLU A 268 -5.31 -22.71 -3.98
C GLU A 268 -4.89 -21.83 -5.17
N VAL A 269 -5.81 -21.62 -6.12
CA VAL A 269 -5.70 -20.59 -7.16
C VAL A 269 -6.37 -19.33 -6.63
N VAL A 270 -5.62 -18.23 -6.57
CA VAL A 270 -6.05 -16.98 -5.92
C VAL A 270 -5.84 -15.76 -6.82
N SER A 271 -6.66 -14.72 -6.61
CA SER A 271 -6.52 -13.41 -7.25
C SER A 271 -5.54 -12.55 -6.43
N PRO A 272 -4.37 -12.16 -6.97
CA PRO A 272 -3.36 -11.45 -6.22
C PRO A 272 -3.57 -9.93 -6.23
N LEU A 273 -3.40 -9.30 -5.07
CA LEU A 273 -3.30 -7.85 -4.91
C LEU A 273 -1.90 -7.49 -4.42
N TYR A 274 -1.16 -6.71 -5.22
CA TYR A 274 0.22 -6.36 -4.94
C TYR A 274 0.32 -4.97 -4.32
N PHE A 275 1.23 -4.79 -3.36
CA PHE A 275 1.58 -3.45 -2.85
C PHE A 275 2.57 -2.70 -3.75
N GLN A 276 3.24 -3.39 -4.68
CA GLN A 276 4.26 -2.84 -5.57
C GLN A 276 3.94 -3.19 -7.02
N LYS A 277 3.86 -2.19 -7.89
CA LYS A 277 3.56 -2.36 -9.32
C LYS A 277 4.65 -3.13 -10.07
N ASP A 278 5.91 -2.84 -9.81
CA ASP A 278 7.03 -3.55 -10.45
C ASP A 278 7.03 -5.05 -10.15
N GLN A 279 6.63 -5.43 -8.93
CA GLN A 279 6.50 -6.83 -8.53
C GLN A 279 5.37 -7.52 -9.31
N LEU A 280 4.21 -6.87 -9.43
CA LEU A 280 3.10 -7.35 -10.24
C LEU A 280 3.51 -7.58 -11.70
N ILE A 281 4.14 -6.57 -12.33
CA ILE A 281 4.56 -6.66 -13.74
C ILE A 281 5.56 -7.81 -13.92
N THR A 282 6.53 -7.94 -13.01
CA THR A 282 7.54 -9.01 -13.06
C THR A 282 6.90 -10.40 -12.98
N ASP A 283 5.97 -10.60 -12.04
CA ASP A 283 5.30 -11.88 -11.86
C ASP A 283 4.36 -12.21 -13.02
N TYR A 284 3.63 -11.20 -13.55
CA TYR A 284 2.80 -11.34 -14.73
C TYR A 284 3.60 -11.76 -15.96
N MET A 285 4.70 -11.05 -16.25
CA MET A 285 5.57 -11.38 -17.40
C MET A 285 6.16 -12.77 -17.28
N ARG A 286 6.54 -13.18 -16.06
CA ARG A 286 7.01 -14.55 -15.79
C ARG A 286 5.92 -15.59 -16.07
N GLN A 287 4.67 -15.30 -15.71
CA GLN A 287 3.53 -16.18 -15.97
C GLN A 287 3.23 -16.31 -17.47
N VAL A 288 3.21 -15.19 -18.19
CA VAL A 288 3.00 -15.17 -19.65
C VAL A 288 4.11 -15.91 -20.37
N ALA A 289 5.38 -15.70 -19.98
CA ALA A 289 6.52 -16.40 -20.55
C ALA A 289 6.39 -17.93 -20.38
N LYS A 290 6.00 -18.41 -19.18
CA LYS A 290 5.77 -19.84 -18.91
C LYS A 290 4.63 -20.44 -19.74
N LYS A 291 3.53 -19.70 -19.95
CA LYS A 291 2.41 -20.15 -20.79
C LYS A 291 2.84 -20.25 -22.26
N ASN A 292 3.62 -19.28 -22.75
CA ASN A 292 4.10 -19.25 -24.13
C ASN A 292 5.21 -20.28 -24.42
N THR A 293 6.01 -20.68 -23.42
CA THR A 293 6.95 -21.82 -23.60
C THR A 293 6.24 -23.15 -23.77
N ASN A 294 5.04 -23.31 -23.20
CA ASN A 294 4.24 -24.53 -23.31
C ASN A 294 3.39 -24.58 -24.58
N ASN A 295 3.10 -23.43 -25.19
CA ASN A 295 2.36 -23.29 -26.45
C ASN A 295 3.29 -22.75 -27.54
N ALA A 296 3.87 -23.63 -28.36
CA ALA A 296 4.91 -23.34 -29.36
C ALA A 296 4.51 -22.38 -30.53
N GLY A 297 3.39 -21.65 -30.44
CA GLY A 297 2.77 -20.97 -31.58
C GLY A 297 2.94 -19.46 -31.67
N ASP A 298 3.19 -18.72 -30.59
CA ASP A 298 3.18 -17.25 -30.70
C ASP A 298 4.08 -16.54 -29.67
N ARG A 299 5.33 -16.30 -30.07
CA ARG A 299 6.33 -15.57 -29.29
C ARG A 299 6.17 -14.04 -29.35
N THR A 300 5.19 -13.52 -30.10
CA THR A 300 5.07 -12.07 -30.36
C THR A 300 4.30 -11.29 -29.28
N LYS A 301 3.60 -11.97 -28.36
CA LYS A 301 2.82 -11.34 -27.27
C LYS A 301 3.60 -10.99 -25.99
N ILE A 302 4.91 -11.20 -25.95
CA ILE A 302 5.72 -10.98 -24.72
C ILE A 302 6.03 -9.48 -24.50
N SER A 303 5.80 -8.61 -25.49
CA SER A 303 6.27 -7.22 -25.45
C SER A 303 5.28 -6.18 -24.92
N VAL A 304 4.01 -6.53 -24.69
CA VAL A 304 3.00 -5.54 -24.26
C VAL A 304 2.88 -5.57 -22.73
N PRO A 305 3.20 -4.46 -22.03
CA PRO A 305 2.94 -4.33 -20.59
C PRO A 305 1.47 -4.63 -20.27
N PRO A 306 1.17 -5.30 -19.14
CA PRO A 306 -0.23 -5.53 -18.76
C PRO A 306 -0.95 -4.21 -18.50
N ASP A 307 -2.27 -4.21 -18.71
CA ASP A 307 -3.16 -3.16 -18.23
C ASP A 307 -3.29 -3.31 -16.71
N VAL A 308 -2.52 -2.49 -15.97
CA VAL A 308 -2.48 -2.50 -14.52
C VAL A 308 -3.62 -1.66 -13.98
N LYS A 309 -4.42 -2.25 -13.10
CA LYS A 309 -5.49 -1.58 -12.36
C LYS A 309 -5.08 -1.31 -10.93
N VAL A 310 -5.70 -0.29 -10.34
CA VAL A 310 -5.48 0.13 -8.96
C VAL A 310 -6.75 -0.05 -8.15
N THR A 311 -6.62 -0.55 -6.93
CA THR A 311 -7.64 -0.52 -5.88
C THR A 311 -7.02 -0.01 -4.58
N GLU A 312 -7.81 0.15 -3.53
CA GLU A 312 -7.37 0.70 -2.24
C GLU A 312 -7.57 -0.32 -1.12
N LEU A 313 -6.57 -0.49 -0.25
CA LEU A 313 -6.55 -1.50 0.81
C LEU A 313 -7.76 -1.41 1.74
N PHE A 314 -8.07 -0.24 2.30
CA PHE A 314 -9.17 -0.11 3.26
C PHE A 314 -10.53 -0.28 2.58
N ALA A 315 -10.70 0.21 1.35
CA ALA A 315 -11.89 -0.05 0.55
C ALA A 315 -12.06 -1.56 0.32
N THR A 316 -11.01 -2.25 -0.11
CA THR A 316 -11.01 -3.71 -0.35
C THR A 316 -11.37 -4.47 0.92
N ILE A 317 -10.74 -4.13 2.05
CA ILE A 317 -11.02 -4.76 3.35
C ILE A 317 -12.49 -4.53 3.76
N THR A 318 -13.01 -3.32 3.55
CA THR A 318 -14.40 -2.98 3.88
C THR A 318 -15.38 -3.83 3.06
N GLU A 319 -15.12 -3.98 1.77
CA GLU A 319 -15.93 -4.83 0.88
C GLU A 319 -15.88 -6.30 1.31
N MET A 320 -14.70 -6.82 1.67
CA MET A 320 -14.53 -8.22 2.11
C MET A 320 -15.39 -8.57 3.33
N ILE A 321 -15.61 -7.62 4.24
CA ILE A 321 -16.38 -7.82 5.48
C ILE A 321 -17.79 -7.25 5.41
N ARG A 322 -18.18 -6.65 4.29
CA ARG A 322 -19.51 -6.03 4.14
C ARG A 322 -20.59 -7.12 4.15
N PRO A 323 -21.58 -7.05 5.07
CA PRO A 323 -22.74 -7.93 5.04
C PRO A 323 -23.51 -7.83 3.72
N GLY A 324 -24.04 -8.94 3.23
CA GLY A 324 -24.84 -8.98 1.99
C GLY A 324 -24.04 -8.70 0.71
N GLY A 325 -22.71 -8.82 0.75
CA GLY A 325 -21.89 -8.80 -0.46
C GLY A 325 -22.20 -10.00 -1.37
N ASP A 326 -22.10 -9.79 -2.68
CA ASP A 326 -22.33 -10.78 -3.74
C ASP A 326 -21.05 -11.08 -4.54
N ASP A 327 -19.94 -10.41 -4.20
CA ASP A 327 -18.67 -10.57 -4.88
C ASP A 327 -17.87 -11.78 -4.35
N GLU A 328 -18.05 -12.92 -5.02
CA GLU A 328 -17.35 -14.18 -4.74
C GLU A 328 -15.83 -14.09 -4.94
N GLU A 329 -15.32 -13.13 -5.73
CA GLU A 329 -13.88 -12.96 -5.94
C GLU A 329 -13.16 -12.57 -4.64
N LEU A 330 -13.85 -11.85 -3.75
CA LEU A 330 -13.32 -11.43 -2.45
C LEU A 330 -12.86 -12.62 -1.59
N LYS A 331 -13.45 -13.81 -1.79
CA LYS A 331 -13.09 -15.02 -1.03
C LYS A 331 -11.75 -15.62 -1.45
N THR A 332 -11.34 -15.36 -2.69
CA THR A 332 -10.11 -15.85 -3.32
C THR A 332 -9.01 -14.78 -3.41
N LEU A 333 -9.24 -13.57 -2.90
CA LEU A 333 -8.22 -12.53 -2.89
C LEU A 333 -7.03 -12.86 -1.97
N ARG A 334 -5.84 -12.48 -2.40
CA ARG A 334 -4.60 -12.62 -1.64
C ARG A 334 -3.75 -11.37 -1.72
N PHE A 335 -3.39 -10.82 -0.56
CA PHE A 335 -2.41 -9.73 -0.49
C PHE A 335 -0.99 -10.29 -0.65
N VAL A 336 -0.29 -9.83 -1.68
CA VAL A 336 1.09 -10.23 -1.98
C VAL A 336 2.04 -9.24 -1.32
N ALA A 337 2.75 -9.70 -0.30
CA ALA A 337 3.72 -8.88 0.42
C ALA A 337 4.79 -8.29 -0.53
N PRO A 338 5.23 -7.04 -0.30
CA PRO A 338 6.28 -6.42 -1.10
C PRO A 338 7.54 -7.26 -1.13
N VAL A 339 8.33 -7.13 -2.20
CA VAL A 339 9.58 -7.87 -2.36
C VAL A 339 10.51 -7.63 -1.17
N ASP A 340 11.25 -8.67 -0.77
CA ASP A 340 12.16 -8.69 0.38
C ASP A 340 11.56 -8.44 1.77
N SER A 341 10.29 -8.02 1.88
CA SER A 341 9.70 -7.62 3.16
C SER A 341 9.61 -8.79 4.13
N LYS A 342 9.31 -10.01 3.67
CA LYS A 342 9.35 -11.22 4.51
C LYS A 342 10.75 -11.51 5.05
N THR A 343 11.76 -11.43 4.19
CA THR A 343 13.17 -11.64 4.55
C THR A 343 13.63 -10.58 5.55
N LYS A 344 13.27 -9.31 5.34
CA LYS A 344 13.60 -8.20 6.24
C LYS A 344 12.88 -8.31 7.58
N ALA A 345 11.60 -8.70 7.58
CA ALA A 345 10.86 -8.96 8.81
C ALA A 345 11.48 -10.08 9.65
N GLU A 346 11.99 -11.13 9.01
CA GLU A 346 12.74 -12.19 9.68
C GLU A 346 14.09 -11.68 10.23
N GLN A 347 14.81 -10.85 9.47
CA GLN A 347 16.05 -10.21 9.94
C GLN A 347 15.81 -9.32 11.17
N CYS A 348 14.75 -8.50 11.16
CA CYS A 348 14.32 -7.71 12.31
C CYS A 348 14.06 -8.63 13.52
N ARG A 349 13.20 -9.64 13.37
CA ARG A 349 12.84 -10.56 14.47
C ARG A 349 14.04 -11.28 15.08
N ARG A 350 15.05 -11.64 14.29
CA ARG A 350 16.28 -12.30 14.81
C ARG A 350 17.20 -11.35 15.55
N GLY A 351 17.24 -10.07 15.16
CA GLY A 351 18.06 -9.04 15.81
C GLY A 351 17.37 -8.34 16.99
N GLU A 352 16.07 -8.57 17.16
CA GLU A 352 15.23 -7.92 18.16
C GLU A 352 15.37 -8.54 19.54
N LYS A 353 15.63 -7.71 20.54
CA LYS A 353 15.52 -8.08 21.96
C LYS A 353 14.14 -7.84 22.53
N GLU A 354 13.43 -6.84 21.99
CA GLU A 354 12.15 -6.37 22.49
C GLU A 354 11.17 -6.19 21.32
N PRO A 355 9.92 -6.66 21.44
CA PRO A 355 8.91 -6.50 20.40
C PRO A 355 8.37 -5.06 20.37
N PHE A 356 7.60 -4.73 19.33
CA PHE A 356 6.81 -3.50 19.28
C PHE A 356 5.88 -3.37 20.50
N ARG A 357 5.92 -2.23 21.18
CA ARG A 357 5.12 -1.95 22.39
C ARG A 357 4.00 -0.95 22.12
N LEU A 358 2.78 -1.33 22.50
CA LEU A 358 1.62 -0.44 22.51
C LEU A 358 1.44 0.19 23.90
N GLY A 359 0.97 1.43 23.95
CA GLY A 359 0.65 2.15 25.18
C GLY A 359 1.75 3.11 25.67
N GLU A 360 2.97 2.94 25.19
CA GLU A 360 4.07 3.89 25.38
C GLU A 360 4.31 4.69 24.08
N ARG A 361 4.82 5.92 24.19
CA ARG A 361 5.10 6.78 23.03
C ARG A 361 6.32 7.65 23.23
N LEU A 362 7.13 7.76 22.18
CA LEU A 362 8.19 8.77 22.05
C LEU A 362 7.70 9.88 21.14
N ILE A 363 7.51 11.08 21.68
CA ILE A 363 7.05 12.22 20.91
C ILE A 363 8.28 12.99 20.42
N VAL A 364 8.34 13.23 19.12
CA VAL A 364 9.36 14.08 18.49
C VAL A 364 8.64 15.25 17.82
N LEU A 365 9.12 16.45 18.11
CA LEU A 365 8.59 17.72 17.62
C LEU A 365 9.37 18.23 16.41
#